data_AF-A0A1Q7MR08-F1
#
_entry.id   AF-A0A1Q7MR08-F1
#
_cell.length_a   1.000
_cell.length_b   1.000
_cell.length_c   1.000
_cell.angle_alpha   90.00
_cell.angle_beta   90.00
_cell.angle_gamma   90.00
#
_symmetry.space_group_name_H-M   'P 1'
#
loop_
_entity.id
_entity.type
_entity.pdbx_description
1 polymer ?
#
loop_
_entity_poly.entity_id
_entity_poly.type
_entity_poly.pdbx_seq_one_letter_code
_entity_poly.pdbx_strand_id
1 'polypeptide(L)'
;MNRLRRSTLAVAFALLPLVAAALAVHRASVDPASSLASRMAGASAFEDDIAFVASRRGPALCEDLALCFWAGKPPEVDVVNLEQHVRRGTRRADELVRLIDRRYYAVVQLNAGHSLLDGTARDALQRSYVLTRQSQAGMLFVP
;
A
#
# COMPACT_ATOMS: atom_id res chain seq x y z
N MET A 1 58.57 6.82 15.45
CA MET A 1 57.17 6.50 15.07
C MET A 1 56.47 5.87 16.28
N ASN A 2 55.64 6.64 16.98
CA ASN A 2 55.06 6.26 18.29
C ASN A 2 54.05 5.12 18.17
N ARG A 3 54.08 4.18 19.12
CA ARG A 3 53.20 2.99 19.18
C ARG A 3 51.71 3.35 19.00
N LEU A 4 51.26 4.49 19.54
CA LEU A 4 49.90 5.00 19.36
C LEU A 4 49.45 5.19 17.91
N ARG A 5 50.34 5.66 17.01
CA ARG A 5 50.04 5.82 15.58
C ARG A 5 49.95 4.49 14.83
N ARG A 6 50.71 3.48 15.27
CA ARG A 6 50.64 2.12 14.71
C ARG A 6 49.37 1.40 15.14
N SER A 7 48.94 1.57 16.38
CA SER A 7 47.70 0.96 16.90
C SER A 7 46.45 1.54 16.24
N THR A 8 46.40 2.85 16.00
CA THR A 8 45.28 3.51 15.30
C THR A 8 45.17 3.11 13.84
N LEU A 9 46.31 3.00 13.13
CA LEU A 9 46.34 2.49 11.74
C LEU A 9 45.90 1.02 11.64
N ALA A 10 46.32 0.18 12.59
CA ALA A 10 45.93 -1.24 12.60
C ALA A 10 44.42 -1.43 12.88
N VAL A 11 43.84 -0.65 13.79
CA VAL A 11 42.41 -0.69 14.09
C VAL A 11 41.58 -0.17 12.92
N ALA A 12 42.02 0.91 12.25
CA ALA A 12 41.34 1.41 11.05
C ALA A 12 41.32 0.37 9.92
N PHE A 13 42.42 -0.36 9.71
CA PHE A 13 42.51 -1.41 8.69
C PHE A 13 41.68 -2.65 9.03
N ALA A 14 41.55 -2.98 10.32
CA ALA A 14 40.72 -4.10 10.78
C ALA A 14 39.21 -3.81 10.67
N LEU A 15 38.80 -2.54 10.77
CA LEU A 15 37.38 -2.14 10.67
C LEU A 15 36.91 -1.94 9.22
N LEU A 16 37.81 -1.66 8.28
CA LEU A 16 37.53 -1.52 6.85
C LEU A 16 36.72 -2.68 6.23
N PRO A 17 37.06 -3.97 6.44
CA PRO A 17 36.28 -5.07 5.89
C PRO A 17 34.88 -5.18 6.50
N LEU A 18 34.71 -4.85 7.79
CA LEU A 18 33.41 -4.83 8.47
C LEU A 18 32.50 -3.73 7.89
N VAL A 19 33.04 -2.53 7.68
CA VAL A 19 32.32 -1.43 7.06
C VAL A 19 31.97 -1.74 5.60
N ALA A 20 32.90 -2.33 4.83
CA ALA A 20 32.65 -2.73 3.45
C ALA A 20 31.54 -3.81 3.36
N ALA A 21 31.56 -4.80 4.25
CA ALA A 21 30.51 -5.82 4.33
C ALA A 21 29.15 -5.21 4.70
N ALA A 22 29.10 -4.31 5.69
CA ALA A 22 27.87 -3.62 6.09
C ALA A 22 27.29 -2.78 4.94
N LEU A 23 28.14 -2.06 4.20
CA LEU A 23 27.72 -1.28 3.04
C LEU A 23 27.24 -2.16 1.88
N ALA A 24 27.86 -3.32 1.64
CA ALA A 24 27.44 -4.26 0.62
C ALA A 24 26.06 -4.86 0.95
N VAL A 25 25.84 -5.26 2.20
CA VAL A 25 24.54 -5.76 2.69
C VAL A 25 23.48 -4.66 2.58
N HIS A 26 23.81 -3.43 3.00
CA HIS A 26 22.89 -2.32 2.87
C HIS A 26 22.53 -2.09 1.40
N ARG A 27 23.52 -1.99 0.50
CA ARG A 27 23.28 -1.83 -0.94
C ARG A 27 22.40 -2.92 -1.54
N ALA A 28 22.63 -4.17 -1.17
CA ALA A 28 21.79 -5.29 -1.63
C ALA A 28 20.35 -5.17 -1.12
N SER A 29 20.15 -4.65 0.10
CA SER A 29 18.81 -4.43 0.67
C SER A 29 18.06 -3.23 0.08
N VAL A 30 18.77 -2.25 -0.48
CA VAL A 30 18.18 -1.07 -1.15
C VAL A 30 18.29 -1.10 -2.67
N ASP A 31 18.70 -2.23 -3.27
CA ASP A 31 18.87 -2.33 -4.72
C ASP A 31 17.53 -2.08 -5.43
N PRO A 32 17.37 -0.92 -6.11
CA PRO A 32 16.10 -0.54 -6.71
C PRO A 32 15.66 -1.52 -7.79
N ALA A 33 16.62 -2.17 -8.47
CA ALA A 33 16.35 -3.11 -9.55
C ALA A 33 15.68 -4.39 -9.02
N SER A 34 16.12 -4.89 -7.86
CA SER A 34 15.48 -6.02 -7.19
C SER A 34 14.06 -5.67 -6.72
N SER A 35 13.84 -4.43 -6.27
CA SER A 35 12.51 -3.94 -5.89
C SER A 35 11.57 -3.83 -7.10
N LEU A 36 12.07 -3.34 -8.25
CA LEU A 36 11.27 -3.17 -9.45
C LEU A 36 10.93 -4.52 -10.07
N ALA A 37 11.91 -5.42 -10.18
CA ALA A 37 11.68 -6.78 -10.68
C ALA A 37 10.69 -7.55 -9.80
N SER A 38 10.78 -7.41 -8.47
CA SER A 38 9.82 -8.02 -7.54
C SER A 38 8.40 -7.44 -7.70
N ARG A 39 8.28 -6.12 -7.90
CA ARG A 39 6.98 -5.46 -8.15
C ARG A 39 6.40 -5.82 -9.51
N MET A 40 7.25 -5.94 -10.54
CA MET A 40 6.85 -6.37 -11.88
C MET A 40 6.45 -7.86 -11.91
N ALA A 41 7.15 -8.72 -11.17
CA ALA A 41 6.78 -10.13 -11.03
C ALA A 41 5.43 -10.32 -10.35
N GLY A 42 5.01 -9.38 -9.50
CA GLY A 42 3.66 -9.32 -8.94
C GLY A 42 2.61 -8.67 -9.85
N ALA A 43 3.00 -8.02 -10.96
CA ALA A 43 2.07 -7.24 -11.78
C ALA A 43 0.96 -8.09 -12.40
N SER A 44 1.28 -9.32 -12.84
CA SER A 44 0.28 -10.26 -13.35
C SER A 44 -0.74 -10.69 -12.28
N ALA A 45 -0.35 -10.66 -11.00
CA ALA A 45 -1.26 -10.98 -9.89
C ALA A 45 -2.35 -9.91 -9.68
N PHE A 46 -2.23 -8.73 -10.30
CA PHE A 46 -3.25 -7.68 -10.27
C PHE A 46 -4.20 -7.73 -11.47
N GLU A 47 -3.84 -8.40 -12.56
CA GLU A 47 -4.66 -8.42 -13.79
C GLU A 47 -6.07 -8.97 -13.55
N ASP A 48 -6.16 -10.07 -12.79
CA ASP A 48 -7.45 -10.67 -12.42
C ASP A 48 -8.32 -9.72 -11.57
N ASP A 49 -7.70 -8.95 -10.68
CA ASP A 49 -8.42 -8.03 -9.81
C ASP A 49 -8.80 -6.74 -10.55
N ILE A 50 -7.95 -6.27 -11.47
CA ILE A 50 -8.28 -5.20 -12.42
C ILE A 50 -9.50 -5.62 -13.24
N ALA A 51 -9.49 -6.83 -13.82
CA ALA A 51 -10.60 -7.37 -14.59
C ALA A 51 -11.87 -7.53 -13.73
N PHE A 52 -11.73 -8.00 -12.50
CA PHE A 52 -12.84 -8.11 -11.55
C PHE A 52 -13.48 -6.74 -11.29
N VAL A 53 -12.68 -5.72 -10.93
CA VAL A 53 -13.16 -4.35 -10.67
C VAL A 53 -13.78 -3.74 -11.93
N ALA A 54 -13.16 -3.92 -13.10
CA ALA A 54 -13.66 -3.43 -14.38
C ALA A 54 -15.01 -4.04 -14.75
N SER A 55 -15.22 -5.32 -14.44
CA SER A 55 -16.47 -6.05 -14.74
C SER A 55 -17.70 -5.54 -13.96
N ARG A 56 -17.49 -4.86 -12.83
CA ARG A 56 -18.58 -4.34 -12.00
C ARG A 56 -19.09 -3.03 -12.58
N ARG A 57 -20.35 -2.98 -13.02
CA ARG A 57 -20.96 -1.73 -13.51
C ARG A 57 -21.18 -0.76 -12.35
N GLY A 58 -20.69 0.46 -12.50
CA GLY A 58 -20.83 1.53 -11.50
C GLY A 58 -19.49 2.00 -10.90
N PRO A 59 -19.57 2.94 -9.93
CA PRO A 59 -18.43 3.51 -9.23
C PRO A 59 -17.63 2.47 -8.45
N ALA A 60 -16.34 2.72 -8.23
CA ALA A 60 -15.49 1.90 -7.38
C ALA A 60 -14.75 2.77 -6.36
N LEU A 61 -14.53 2.21 -5.17
CA LEU A 61 -13.70 2.81 -4.13
C LEU A 61 -12.48 1.90 -3.96
N CYS A 62 -11.28 2.38 -4.26
CA CYS A 62 -10.05 1.62 -4.03
C CYS A 62 -9.13 2.40 -3.09
N GLU A 63 -8.59 1.72 -2.10
CA GLU A 63 -7.50 2.25 -1.30
C GLU A 63 -6.21 2.32 -2.13
N ASP A 64 -5.98 1.32 -2.99
CA ASP A 64 -4.99 1.40 -4.06
C ASP A 64 -5.63 2.07 -5.29
N LEU A 65 -5.40 3.37 -5.45
CA LEU A 65 -5.91 4.16 -6.57
C LEU A 65 -5.48 3.60 -7.93
N ALA A 66 -4.31 2.96 -8.03
CA ALA A 66 -3.84 2.40 -9.29
C ALA A 66 -4.75 1.27 -9.77
N LEU A 67 -5.29 0.44 -8.85
CA LEU A 67 -6.22 -0.63 -9.20
C LEU A 67 -7.49 -0.07 -9.88
N CYS A 68 -8.11 0.94 -9.27
CA CYS A 68 -9.28 1.60 -9.84
C CYS A 68 -8.96 2.28 -11.18
N PHE A 69 -7.81 2.96 -11.27
CA PHE A 69 -7.37 3.61 -12.50
C PHE A 69 -7.23 2.62 -13.67
N TRP A 70 -6.52 1.51 -13.45
CA TRP A 70 -6.32 0.49 -14.49
C TRP A 70 -7.60 -0.27 -14.83
N ALA A 71 -8.53 -0.38 -13.89
CA ALA A 71 -9.86 -0.92 -14.13
C ALA A 71 -10.80 0.04 -14.87
N GLY A 72 -10.32 1.22 -15.29
CA GLY A 72 -11.11 2.23 -15.99
C GLY A 72 -12.15 2.92 -15.11
N LYS A 73 -11.93 2.97 -13.79
CA LYS A 73 -12.82 3.60 -12.82
C LYS A 73 -12.34 5.02 -12.49
N PRO A 74 -13.23 6.03 -12.44
CA PRO A 74 -12.85 7.36 -12.02
C PRO A 74 -12.45 7.35 -10.53
N PRO A 75 -11.39 8.09 -10.13
CA PRO A 75 -10.99 8.20 -8.74
C PRO A 75 -11.88 9.24 -8.03
N GLU A 76 -13.02 8.80 -7.49
CA GLU A 76 -13.96 9.69 -6.78
C GLU A 76 -13.47 10.07 -5.37
N VAL A 77 -12.75 9.15 -4.71
CA VAL A 77 -12.21 9.36 -3.36
C VAL A 77 -10.78 8.85 -3.28
N ASP A 78 -9.87 9.73 -2.85
CA ASP A 78 -8.53 9.36 -2.40
C ASP A 78 -8.61 9.01 -0.90
N VAL A 79 -8.68 7.71 -0.59
CA VAL A 79 -8.81 7.20 0.78
C VAL A 79 -7.60 7.58 1.63
N VAL A 80 -6.40 7.58 1.04
CA VAL A 80 -5.16 7.91 1.75
C VAL A 80 -5.20 9.36 2.20
N ASN A 81 -5.53 10.28 1.29
CA ASN A 81 -5.59 11.70 1.64
C ASN A 81 -6.77 12.02 2.57
N LEU A 82 -7.92 11.37 2.38
CA LEU A 82 -9.08 11.54 3.26
C LEU A 82 -8.75 11.12 4.69
N GLU A 83 -8.16 9.95 4.90
CA GLU A 83 -7.77 9.43 6.22
C GLU A 83 -6.88 10.43 6.95
N GLN A 84 -5.89 10.98 6.24
CA GLN A 84 -4.98 11.94 6.85
C GLN A 84 -5.71 13.21 7.30
N HIS A 85 -6.66 13.69 6.50
CA HIS A 85 -7.48 14.85 6.87
C HIS A 85 -8.41 14.56 8.04
N VAL A 86 -8.98 13.35 8.11
CA VAL A 86 -9.83 12.89 9.21
C VAL A 86 -9.04 12.80 10.50
N ARG A 87 -7.85 12.19 10.49
CA ARG A 87 -6.97 12.09 11.65
C ARG A 87 -6.50 13.44 12.18
N ARG A 88 -6.30 14.42 11.29
CA ARG A 88 -6.00 15.80 11.68
C ARG A 88 -7.22 16.59 12.14
N GLY A 89 -8.42 16.01 12.10
CA GLY A 89 -9.68 16.69 12.45
C GLY A 89 -10.08 17.79 11.46
N THR A 90 -9.47 17.81 10.27
CA THR A 90 -9.67 18.88 9.26
C THR A 90 -10.80 18.58 8.28
N ARG A 91 -11.22 17.31 8.18
CA ARG A 91 -12.40 16.86 7.42
C ARG A 91 -13.08 15.73 8.17
N ARG A 92 -14.35 15.46 7.84
CA ARG A 92 -15.11 14.32 8.36
C ARG A 92 -15.34 13.30 7.25
N ALA A 93 -15.45 12.02 7.63
CA ALA A 93 -15.73 10.93 6.70
C ALA A 93 -17.23 10.75 6.41
N ASP A 94 -18.11 11.57 6.98
CA ASP A 94 -19.57 11.37 6.97
C ASP A 94 -20.15 11.17 5.57
N GLU A 95 -19.63 11.87 4.57
CA GLU A 95 -20.04 11.68 3.18
C GLU A 95 -19.65 10.31 2.63
N LEU A 96 -18.42 9.87 2.87
CA LEU A 96 -17.98 8.54 2.49
C LEU A 96 -18.82 7.46 3.18
N VAL A 97 -19.10 7.62 4.48
CA VAL A 97 -20.00 6.73 5.24
C VAL A 97 -21.38 6.64 4.58
N ARG A 98 -21.99 7.77 4.23
CA ARG A 98 -23.30 7.78 3.55
C ARG A 98 -23.27 7.07 2.19
N LEU A 99 -22.20 7.24 1.41
CA LEU A 99 -22.06 6.59 0.11
C LEU A 99 -21.92 5.07 0.27
N ILE A 100 -21.15 4.63 1.26
CA ILE A 100 -21.00 3.21 1.60
C ILE A 100 -22.34 2.62 2.09
N ASP A 101 -23.03 3.27 3.04
CA ASP A 101 -24.32 2.77 3.54
C ASP A 101 -25.39 2.67 2.43
N ARG A 102 -25.32 3.54 1.42
CA ARG A 102 -26.20 3.50 0.23
C ARG A 102 -25.78 2.50 -0.83
N ARG A 103 -24.71 1.74 -0.61
CA ARG A 103 -24.15 0.78 -1.57
C ARG A 103 -23.81 1.43 -2.91
N TYR A 104 -23.39 2.69 -2.88
CA TYR A 104 -23.14 3.49 -4.08
C TYR A 104 -22.00 2.92 -4.94
N TYR A 105 -20.93 2.44 -4.29
CA TYR A 105 -19.82 1.79 -4.98
C TYR A 105 -20.20 0.35 -5.33
N ALA A 106 -20.02 -0.04 -6.59
CA ALA A 106 -20.25 -1.41 -7.05
C ALA A 106 -19.17 -2.39 -6.54
N VAL A 107 -18.01 -1.86 -6.17
CA VAL A 107 -16.91 -2.60 -5.57
C VAL A 107 -16.08 -1.68 -4.68
N VAL A 108 -15.63 -2.21 -3.54
CA VAL A 108 -14.69 -1.57 -2.63
C VAL A 108 -13.45 -2.44 -2.51
N GLN A 109 -12.26 -1.88 -2.76
CA GLN A 109 -10.98 -2.54 -2.50
C GLN A 109 -10.30 -1.89 -1.30
N LEU A 110 -9.79 -2.73 -0.39
CA LEU A 110 -8.96 -2.34 0.74
C LEU A 110 -7.68 -3.16 0.77
N ASN A 111 -6.58 -2.55 1.23
CA ASN A 111 -5.32 -3.26 1.38
C ASN A 111 -5.41 -4.35 2.46
N ALA A 112 -4.75 -5.48 2.24
CA ALA A 112 -4.67 -6.53 3.25
C ALA A 112 -3.81 -6.10 4.44
N GLY A 113 -4.26 -6.40 5.66
CA GLY A 113 -3.50 -6.16 6.90
C GLY A 113 -3.54 -4.73 7.45
N HIS A 114 -3.43 -3.71 6.59
CA HIS A 114 -3.43 -2.30 6.99
C HIS A 114 -4.32 -1.46 6.06
N SER A 115 -5.63 -1.56 6.26
CA SER A 115 -6.62 -0.72 5.59
C SER A 115 -6.67 0.67 6.24
N LEU A 116 -6.64 1.71 5.42
CA LEU A 116 -6.82 3.11 5.84
C LEU A 116 -8.31 3.48 6.02
N LEU A 117 -9.22 2.67 5.48
CA LEU A 117 -10.64 2.79 5.81
C LEU A 117 -10.89 2.24 7.21
N ASP A 118 -11.04 3.13 8.19
CA ASP A 118 -11.23 2.80 9.61
C ASP A 118 -12.52 3.39 10.20
N GLY A 119 -12.72 3.18 11.51
CA GLY A 119 -13.81 3.76 12.29
C GLY A 119 -15.20 3.55 11.66
N THR A 120 -15.98 4.63 11.60
CA THR A 120 -17.37 4.59 11.12
C THR A 120 -17.49 4.20 9.65
N ALA A 121 -16.48 4.48 8.82
CA ALA A 121 -16.46 4.07 7.42
C ALA A 121 -16.23 2.57 7.27
N ARG A 122 -15.35 1.99 8.11
CA ARG A 122 -15.17 0.54 8.21
C ARG A 122 -16.43 -0.17 8.68
N ASP A 123 -17.10 0.39 9.68
CA ASP A 123 -18.36 -0.18 10.20
C ASP A 123 -19.47 -0.15 9.12
N ALA A 124 -19.57 0.94 8.36
CA ALA A 124 -20.51 1.05 7.24
C ALA A 124 -20.23 0.01 6.14
N LEU A 125 -18.96 -0.22 5.83
CA LEU A 125 -18.56 -1.23 4.86
C LEU A 125 -19.01 -2.63 5.31
N GLN A 126 -18.74 -2.98 6.56
CA GLN A 126 -19.08 -4.30 7.12
C GLN A 126 -20.60 -4.55 7.15
N ARG A 127 -21.42 -3.51 7.31
CA ARG A 127 -22.89 -3.64 7.27
C ARG A 127 -23.46 -3.76 5.86
N SER A 128 -22.80 -3.14 4.89
CA SER A 128 -23.38 -2.90 3.56
C SER A 128 -22.75 -3.72 2.45
N TYR A 129 -21.61 -4.34 2.69
CA TYR A 129 -20.83 -5.09 1.71
C TYR A 129 -20.30 -6.41 2.26
N VAL A 130 -20.11 -7.38 1.37
CA VAL A 130 -19.54 -8.70 1.68
C VAL A 130 -18.18 -8.88 1.01
N LEU A 131 -17.24 -9.49 1.73
CA LEU A 131 -15.94 -9.88 1.17
C LEU A 131 -16.15 -10.98 0.12
N THR A 132 -15.76 -10.70 -1.12
CA THR A 132 -15.92 -11.64 -2.24
C THR A 132 -14.60 -12.18 -2.75
N ARG A 133 -13.51 -11.40 -2.62
CA ARG A 133 -12.18 -11.81 -3.08
C ARG A 133 -11.10 -11.35 -2.10
N GLN A 134 -10.08 -12.17 -1.94
CA GLN A 134 -8.86 -11.82 -1.25
C GLN A 134 -7.67 -12.30 -2.09
N SER A 135 -6.76 -11.39 -2.40
CA SER A 135 -5.65 -11.59 -3.33
C SER A 135 -4.46 -10.70 -2.96
N GLN A 136 -3.46 -10.61 -3.83
CA GLN A 136 -2.36 -9.66 -3.67
C GLN A 136 -2.82 -8.20 -3.77
N ALA A 137 -3.89 -7.91 -4.52
CA ALA A 137 -4.50 -6.59 -4.56
C ALA A 137 -5.30 -6.27 -3.28
N GLY A 138 -5.32 -7.16 -2.29
CA GLY A 138 -5.99 -6.96 -1.02
C GLY A 138 -7.35 -7.63 -0.95
N MET A 139 -8.32 -6.95 -0.35
CA MET A 139 -9.67 -7.44 -0.10
C MET A 139 -10.67 -6.69 -0.96
N LEU A 140 -11.48 -7.42 -1.71
CA LEU A 140 -12.51 -6.89 -2.60
C LEU A 140 -13.91 -7.20 -2.04
N PHE A 141 -14.68 -6.15 -1.82
CA PHE A 141 -16.02 -6.19 -1.27
C PHE A 141 -17.04 -5.74 -2.31
N VAL A 142 -18.22 -6.34 -2.30
CA VAL A 142 -19.37 -5.95 -3.14
C VAL A 142 -20.64 -5.85 -2.29
N PRO A 143 -21.63 -5.04 -2.68
CA PRO A 143 -22.87 -4.88 -1.92
C PRO A 143 -23.73 -6.13 -1.75
#